data_AF-A0A354EXB8-F1
#
_entry.id   AF-A0A354EXB8-F1
#
_cell.length_a   1.000
_cell.length_b   1.000
_cell.length_c   1.000
_cell.angle_alpha   90.00
_cell.angle_beta   90.00
_cell.angle_gamma   90.00
#
_symmetry.space_group_name_H-M   'P 1'
#
loop_
_entity.id
_entity.type
_entity.pdbx_description
1 polymer ?
#
loop_
_entity_poly.entity_id
_entity_poly.type
_entity_poly.pdbx_seq_one_letter_code
_entity_poly.pdbx_strand_id
1 'polypeptide(L)' 'AMAAMSDRNSVAHEVAKRLNVTTTTLYTYVNGDGALKEAGSKLLQQQSTREKI' A
#
# COMPACT_ATOMS: atom_id res chain seq x y z
N ALA A 1 10.48 8.60 17.36
CA ALA A 1 10.56 9.47 16.18
C ALA A 1 11.60 8.91 15.20
N MET A 2 11.10 8.37 14.08
CA MET A 2 11.71 8.40 12.73
C MET A 2 13.15 7.88 12.49
N ALA A 3 13.63 6.84 13.16
CA ALA A 3 14.88 6.17 12.74
C ALA A 3 14.65 4.85 11.97
N ALA A 4 13.53 4.17 12.19
CA ALA A 4 13.21 2.90 11.52
C ALA A 4 12.65 3.08 10.09
N MET A 5 12.37 4.32 9.65
CA MET A 5 11.77 4.63 8.34
C MET A 5 12.76 5.21 7.31
N SER A 6 14.06 5.16 7.59
CA SER A 6 15.07 5.62 6.62
C SER A 6 15.16 4.71 5.39
N ASP A 7 14.75 3.44 5.50
CA ASP A 7 14.72 2.51 4.37
C ASP A 7 13.28 2.17 3.96
N ARG A 8 12.63 3.12 3.28
CA ARG A 8 11.27 2.96 2.75
C ARG A 8 11.17 1.82 1.72
N ASN A 9 12.27 1.49 1.06
CA ASN A 9 12.34 0.37 0.13
C ASN A 9 12.26 -0.98 0.87
N SER A 10 12.95 -1.10 2.02
CA SER A 10 12.88 -2.28 2.87
C SER A 10 11.46 -2.57 3.36
N VAL A 11 10.72 -1.53 3.78
CA VAL A 11 9.32 -1.66 4.23
C VAL A 11 8.39 -2.08 3.07
N ALA A 12 8.52 -1.46 1.89
CA ALA A 12 7.70 -1.82 0.73
C ALA A 12 7.94 -3.27 0.29
N HIS A 13 9.21 -3.71 0.31
CA HIS A 13 9.57 -5.08 -0.02
C HIS A 13 9.01 -6.09 0.99
N GLU A 14 9.11 -5.79 2.29
CA GLU A 14 8.57 -6.66 3.33
C GLU A 14 7.04 -6.76 3.26
N VAL A 15 6.35 -5.66 3.04
CA VAL A 15 4.88 -5.63 2.86
C VAL A 15 4.49 -6.44 1.62
N ALA A 16 5.16 -6.24 0.49
CA ALA A 16 4.90 -7.00 -0.73
C ALA A 16 5.08 -8.51 -0.50
N LYS A 17 6.15 -8.90 0.20
CA LYS A 17 6.41 -10.30 0.58
C LYS A 17 5.30 -10.87 1.48
N ARG A 18 4.89 -10.14 2.52
CA ARG A 18 3.82 -10.58 3.45
C ARG A 18 2.47 -10.74 2.75
N LEU A 19 2.19 -9.88 1.77
CA LEU A 19 0.96 -9.92 0.97
C LEU A 19 1.06 -10.85 -0.24
N ASN A 20 2.22 -11.51 -0.45
CA ASN A 20 2.51 -12.36 -1.60
C ASN A 20 2.24 -11.67 -2.96
N VAL A 21 2.65 -10.41 -3.07
CA VAL A 21 2.58 -9.62 -4.30
C VAL A 21 3.95 -9.05 -4.65
N THR A 22 4.10 -8.54 -5.86
CA THR A 22 5.33 -7.83 -6.24
C THR A 22 5.33 -6.39 -5.70
N THR A 23 6.51 -5.81 -5.49
CA THR A 23 6.64 -4.39 -5.12
C THR A 23 6.07 -3.48 -6.21
N THR A 24 6.15 -3.89 -7.48
CA THR A 24 5.50 -3.21 -8.61
C THR A 24 3.98 -3.20 -8.47
N THR A 25 3.38 -4.35 -8.14
CA THR A 25 1.95 -4.45 -7.85
C THR A 25 1.56 -3.56 -6.67
N LEU A 26 2.37 -3.55 -5.61
CA LEU A 26 2.15 -2.67 -4.46
C LEU A 26 2.17 -1.19 -4.88
N TYR A 27 3.16 -0.77 -5.67
CA TYR A 27 3.30 0.60 -6.17
C TYR A 27 2.25 1.04 -7.19
N THR A 28 1.44 0.12 -7.72
CA THR A 28 0.22 0.51 -8.45
C THR A 28 -0.76 1.23 -7.54
N TYR A 29 -0.80 0.89 -6.25
CA TYR A 29 -1.80 1.38 -5.30
C TYR A 29 -1.25 2.37 -4.26
N VAL A 30 0.05 2.34 -3.98
CA VAL A 30 0.70 3.25 -3.03
C VAL A 30 1.88 4.00 -3.66
N ASN A 31 2.16 5.19 -3.13
CA ASN A 31 3.35 5.98 -3.44
C ASN A 31 4.55 5.51 -2.59
N GLY A 32 5.76 5.96 -2.94
CA GLY A 32 6.98 5.63 -2.21
C GLY A 32 7.07 6.22 -0.79
N ASP A 33 6.18 7.15 -0.44
CA ASP A 33 5.98 7.68 0.91
C ASP A 33 4.90 6.90 1.71
N GLY A 34 4.28 5.89 1.09
CA GLY A 34 3.20 5.09 1.69
C GLY A 34 1.81 5.68 1.54
N ALA A 35 1.65 6.87 0.95
CA ALA A 35 0.33 7.45 0.68
C ALA A 35 -0.40 6.66 -0.42
N LEU A 36 -1.73 6.60 -0.34
CA LEU A 36 -2.55 5.93 -1.36
C LEU A 36 -2.54 6.73 -2.66
N LYS A 37 -2.41 6.00 -3.77
CA LYS A 37 -2.75 6.49 -5.10
C LYS A 37 -4.26 6.41 -5.32
N GLU A 38 -4.75 7.11 -6.33
CA GLU A 38 -6.18 7.14 -6.70
C GLU A 38 -6.79 5.73 -6.83
N ALA A 39 -6.06 4.80 -7.47
CA ALA A 39 -6.49 3.41 -7.62
C ALA A 39 -6.70 2.72 -6.26
N GLY A 40 -5.82 2.95 -5.28
CA GLY A 40 -5.94 2.41 -3.93
C GLY A 40 -7.12 3.03 -3.18
N SER A 41 -7.29 4.35 -3.28
CA SER A 41 -8.42 5.06 -2.66
C SER A 41 -9.77 4.60 -3.20
N LYS A 42 -9.89 4.42 -4.53
CA LYS A 42 -11.11 3.90 -5.16
C LYS A 42 -11.44 2.48 -4.72
N LEU A 43 -10.44 1.61 -4.65
CA LEU A 43 -10.61 0.23 -4.20
C LEU A 43 -11.14 0.17 -2.76
N LEU A 44 -10.59 1.00 -1.87
CA LEU A 44 -11.06 1.10 -0.48
C LEU A 44 -12.49 1.62 -0.39
N GLN A 45 -12.84 2.66 -1.17
CA GLN A 45 -14.22 3.18 -1.21
C GLN A 45 -15.23 2.14 -1.69
N GLN A 46 -14.87 1.34 -2.71
CA GLN A 46 -15.68 0.24 -3.20
C GLN A 46 -15.89 -0.83 -2.13
N GLN A 47 -14.83 -1.21 -1.42
CA GLN A 47 -14.91 -2.17 -0.32
C GLN A 47 -15.82 -1.67 0.80
N SER A 48 -15.64 -0.41 1.23
CA SER A 48 -16.50 0.20 2.26
C SER A 48 -17.97 0.31 1.83
N THR A 49 -18.25 0.38 0.53
CA THR A 49 -19.62 0.38 0.01
C THR A 49 -20.20 -1.03 0.05
N ARG A 50 -19.39 -2.05 -0.26
CA ARG A 50 -19.81 -3.47 -0.24
C ARG A 50 -20.11 -3.99 1.17
N GLU A 51 -19.43 -3.49 2.19
CA GLU A 51 -19.66 -3.87 3.59
C GLU A 51 -20.92 -3.25 4.21
N LYS A 52 -21.55 -2.28 3.54
CA LYS A 52 -22.72 -1.54 4.04
C LYS A 52 -24.07 -2.04 3.49
N ILE A 53 -24.07 -3.16 2.77
CA ILE A 53 -25.25 -3.79 2.14
C ILE A 53 -25.50 -5.13 2.82
#